data_AF-A0A1D6GJ52-F1
#
_entry.id   AF-A0A1D6GJ52-F1
#
_cell.length_a   1.000
_cell.length_b   1.000
_cell.length_c   1.000
_cell.angle_alpha   90.00
_cell.angle_beta   90.00
_cell.angle_gamma   90.00
#
_symmetry.space_group_name_H-M   'P 1'
#
loop_
_entity.id
_entity.type
_entity.pdbx_description
1 polymer ?
#
loop_
_entity_poly.entity_id
_entity_poly.type
_entity_poly.pdbx_seq_one_letter_code
_entity_poly.pdbx_strand_id
1 'polypeptide(L)'
;MFHVPWRCERLIVAGFFVCLDSFLSLLTIMPARIVVTIWRVMKTRKFRRPNAADLSDYGCFVVLALGVASLVSDISLIYHVIRGQGTIKLYVVYNVLEIFDKLCQSFGEDVLQVLFNSAEGLSACSTDNVTFELMRFILDEAIAVVAFDIHSFVLLAQAITLSTCIIAHNNALLALLVSNNFAEIKSNVFKRVSKENLHNLVYYH
;
A
#
# COMPACT_ATOMS: atom_id res chain seq x y z
N MET A 1 -24.13 -15.78 23.66
CA MET A 1 -22.66 -15.88 23.44
C MET A 1 -22.26 -16.14 21.97
N PHE A 2 -23.14 -16.69 21.11
CA PHE A 2 -22.84 -16.98 19.69
C PHE A 2 -23.09 -15.83 18.68
N HIS A 3 -23.60 -14.67 19.10
CA HIS A 3 -23.86 -13.54 18.19
C HIS A 3 -22.60 -12.76 17.79
N VAL A 4 -21.58 -12.77 18.64
CA VAL A 4 -20.30 -12.08 18.40
C VAL A 4 -19.50 -12.69 17.25
N PRO A 5 -19.32 -14.03 17.15
CA PRO A 5 -18.59 -14.62 16.02
C PRO A 5 -19.30 -14.42 14.68
N TRP A 6 -20.65 -14.47 14.63
CA TRP A 6 -21.41 -14.27 13.39
C TRP A 6 -21.30 -12.84 12.81
N ARG A 7 -21.25 -11.83 13.69
CA ARG A 7 -21.00 -10.44 13.25
C ARG A 7 -19.56 -10.23 12.79
N CYS A 8 -18.60 -10.90 13.42
CA CYS A 8 -17.20 -10.87 13.02
C CYS A 8 -17.00 -11.50 11.62
N GLU A 9 -17.60 -12.67 11.39
CA GLU A 9 -17.56 -13.36 10.10
C GLU A 9 -18.14 -12.50 8.97
N ARG A 10 -19.29 -11.84 9.20
CA ARG A 10 -19.87 -10.91 8.23
C ARG A 10 -18.99 -9.69 7.94
N LEU A 11 -18.29 -9.15 8.94
CA LEU A 11 -17.36 -8.02 8.76
C LEU A 11 -16.14 -8.44 7.94
N ILE A 12 -15.57 -9.63 8.20
CA ILE A 12 -14.43 -10.16 7.45
C ILE A 12 -14.83 -10.38 5.98
N VAL A 13 -15.99 -11.01 5.73
CA VAL A 13 -16.47 -11.24 4.36
C VAL A 13 -16.75 -9.92 3.63
N ALA A 14 -17.38 -8.94 4.29
CA ALA A 14 -17.60 -7.63 3.70
C ALA A 14 -16.28 -6.91 3.39
N GLY A 15 -15.33 -6.91 4.32
CA GLY A 15 -13.99 -6.34 4.12
C GLY A 15 -13.26 -7.01 2.95
N PHE A 16 -13.31 -8.34 2.86
CA PHE A 16 -12.74 -9.09 1.73
C PHE A 16 -13.33 -8.63 0.39
N PHE A 17 -14.65 -8.50 0.29
CA PHE A 17 -15.28 -8.02 -0.94
C PHE A 17 -14.90 -6.58 -1.28
N VAL A 18 -14.79 -5.69 -0.29
CA VAL A 18 -14.34 -4.29 -0.51
C VAL A 18 -12.89 -4.24 -0.99
N CYS A 19 -12.00 -5.03 -0.38
CA CYS A 19 -10.61 -5.13 -0.81
C CYS A 19 -10.49 -5.73 -2.21
N LEU A 20 -11.30 -6.77 -2.52
CA LEU A 20 -11.33 -7.40 -3.82
C LEU A 20 -11.83 -6.44 -4.91
N ASP A 21 -12.90 -5.70 -4.65
CA ASP A 21 -13.41 -4.67 -5.55
C ASP A 21 -12.37 -3.58 -5.79
N SER A 22 -11.72 -3.09 -4.72
CA SER A 22 -10.66 -2.08 -4.82
C SER A 22 -9.47 -2.58 -5.65
N PHE A 23 -9.04 -3.83 -5.42
CA PHE A 23 -7.95 -4.46 -6.17
C PHE A 23 -8.30 -4.68 -7.64
N LEU A 24 -9.49 -5.18 -7.92
CA LEU A 24 -9.99 -5.35 -9.28
C LEU A 24 -10.12 -4.00 -9.99
N SER A 25 -10.55 -2.96 -9.29
CA SER A 25 -10.61 -1.59 -9.81
C SER A 25 -9.23 -1.09 -10.24
N LEU A 26 -8.21 -1.24 -9.39
CA LEU A 26 -6.82 -0.91 -9.73
C LEU A 26 -6.30 -1.73 -10.92
N LEU A 27 -6.57 -3.03 -10.96
CA LEU A 27 -6.10 -3.90 -12.05
C LEU A 27 -6.85 -3.75 -13.37
N THR A 28 -8.12 -3.38 -13.36
CA THR A 28 -8.97 -3.38 -14.57
C THR A 28 -9.32 -1.98 -15.03
N ILE A 29 -9.69 -1.08 -14.12
CA ILE A 29 -10.23 0.23 -14.47
C ILE A 29 -9.11 1.21 -14.83
N MET A 30 -8.01 1.25 -14.06
CA MET A 30 -6.87 2.12 -14.38
C MET A 30 -6.23 1.82 -15.74
N PRO A 31 -5.80 0.57 -16.06
CA PRO A 31 -5.18 0.31 -17.36
C PRO A 31 -6.17 0.48 -18.51
N ALA A 32 -7.46 0.16 -18.32
CA ALA A 32 -8.47 0.44 -19.33
C ALA A 32 -8.62 1.93 -19.62
N ARG A 33 -8.60 2.79 -18.59
CA ARG A 33 -8.64 4.26 -18.75
C ARG A 33 -7.43 4.78 -19.50
N ILE A 34 -6.23 4.32 -19.15
CA ILE A 34 -4.97 4.68 -19.84
C ILE A 34 -5.04 4.28 -21.32
N VAL A 35 -5.48 3.06 -21.64
CA VAL A 35 -5.64 2.59 -23.03
C VAL A 35 -6.65 3.45 -23.80
N VAL A 36 -7.79 3.79 -23.21
CA VAL A 36 -8.80 4.66 -23.85
C VAL A 36 -8.26 6.06 -24.09
N THR A 37 -7.52 6.63 -23.15
CA THR A 37 -6.90 7.97 -23.30
C THR A 37 -5.83 7.96 -24.40
N ILE A 38 -4.95 6.95 -24.43
CA ILE A 38 -3.95 6.76 -25.49
C ILE A 38 -4.63 6.58 -26.86
N TRP A 39 -5.66 5.72 -26.94
CA TRP A 39 -6.43 5.49 -28.17
C TRP A 39 -7.06 6.77 -28.70
N ARG A 40 -7.62 7.60 -27.81
CA ARG A 40 -8.20 8.90 -28.16
C ARG A 40 -7.13 9.88 -28.65
N VAL A 41 -5.97 9.96 -28.00
CA VAL A 41 -4.86 10.83 -28.44
C VAL A 41 -4.33 10.39 -29.82
N MET A 42 -4.13 9.08 -30.02
CA MET A 42 -3.70 8.52 -31.31
C MET A 42 -4.69 8.82 -32.44
N LYS A 43 -5.99 8.66 -32.19
CA LYS A 43 -7.04 8.86 -33.20
C LYS A 43 -7.32 10.33 -33.51
N THR A 44 -7.22 11.22 -32.52
CA THR A 44 -7.63 12.62 -32.67
C THR A 44 -6.47 13.58 -32.91
N ARG A 45 -5.19 13.14 -32.75
CA ARG A 45 -3.92 13.89 -32.98
C ARG A 45 -3.86 15.30 -32.37
N LYS A 46 -4.81 15.65 -31.50
CA LYS A 46 -4.86 16.89 -30.73
C LYS A 46 -4.43 16.55 -29.31
N PHE A 47 -3.26 17.05 -28.91
CA PHE A 47 -2.85 17.08 -27.51
C PHE A 47 -3.81 18.01 -26.76
N ARG A 48 -4.86 17.44 -26.20
CA ARG A 48 -5.72 18.13 -25.24
C ARG A 48 -5.01 18.09 -23.89
N ARG A 49 -5.12 19.16 -23.10
CA ARG A 49 -4.54 19.20 -21.75
C ARG A 49 -5.01 17.96 -20.96
N PRO A 50 -4.09 17.19 -20.35
CA PRO A 50 -4.44 16.03 -19.55
C PRO A 50 -5.30 16.45 -18.37
N ASN A 51 -6.36 15.68 -18.08
CA ASN A 51 -7.21 15.92 -16.92
C ASN A 51 -6.47 15.47 -15.65
N ALA A 52 -6.79 16.04 -14.48
CA ALA A 52 -6.18 15.65 -13.20
C ALA A 52 -6.27 14.12 -12.96
N ALA A 53 -7.44 13.55 -13.29
CA ALA A 53 -7.70 12.12 -13.19
C ALA A 53 -6.79 11.28 -14.10
N ASP A 54 -6.53 11.73 -15.33
CA ASP A 54 -5.66 11.00 -16.27
C ASP A 54 -4.19 11.01 -15.80
N LEU A 55 -3.77 12.10 -15.16
CA LEU A 55 -2.39 12.26 -14.67
C LEU A 55 -2.15 11.45 -13.38
N SER A 56 -3.12 11.47 -12.46
CA SER A 56 -3.14 10.61 -11.27
C SER A 56 -3.15 9.13 -11.65
N ASP A 57 -3.98 8.73 -12.62
CA ASP A 57 -4.03 7.36 -13.14
C ASP A 57 -2.66 6.95 -13.75
N TYR A 58 -2.00 7.87 -14.45
CA TYR A 58 -0.68 7.60 -15.03
C TYR A 58 0.40 7.41 -13.95
N GLY A 59 0.45 8.28 -12.93
CA GLY A 59 1.44 8.17 -11.84
C GLY A 59 1.30 6.85 -11.08
N CYS A 60 0.08 6.49 -10.68
CA CYS A 60 -0.14 5.22 -10.00
C CYS A 60 0.19 4.00 -10.88
N PHE A 61 -0.01 4.06 -12.20
CA PHE A 61 0.45 3.00 -13.11
C PHE A 61 1.98 2.90 -13.18
N VAL A 62 2.70 4.03 -13.21
CA VAL A 62 4.17 4.05 -13.19
C VAL A 62 4.71 3.46 -11.90
N VAL A 63 4.17 3.86 -10.74
CA VAL A 63 4.51 3.29 -9.43
C VAL A 63 4.29 1.77 -9.42
N LEU A 64 3.14 1.28 -9.91
CA LEU A 64 2.85 -0.15 -9.98
C LEU A 64 3.80 -0.91 -10.92
N ALA A 65 4.05 -0.37 -12.11
CA ALA A 65 4.90 -1.02 -13.11
C ALA A 65 6.36 -1.12 -12.64
N LEU A 66 6.89 -0.04 -12.05
CA LEU A 66 8.25 -0.01 -11.50
C LEU A 66 8.37 -0.92 -10.28
N GLY A 67 7.39 -0.89 -9.37
CA GLY A 67 7.37 -1.77 -8.20
C GLY A 67 7.38 -3.25 -8.59
N VAL A 68 6.57 -3.66 -9.57
CA VAL A 68 6.57 -5.05 -10.07
C VAL A 68 7.92 -5.42 -10.71
N ALA A 69 8.52 -4.52 -11.50
CA ALA A 69 9.82 -4.79 -12.13
C ALA A 69 10.95 -4.93 -11.09
N SER A 70 10.92 -4.10 -10.06
CA SER A 70 11.85 -4.14 -8.92
C SER A 70 11.73 -5.45 -8.15
N LEU A 71 10.49 -5.84 -7.80
CA LEU A 71 10.18 -7.08 -7.09
C LEU A 71 10.73 -8.33 -7.80
N VAL A 72 10.55 -8.44 -9.12
CA VAL A 72 11.03 -9.60 -9.89
C VAL A 72 12.55 -9.78 -9.77
N SER A 73 13.30 -8.68 -9.73
CA SER A 73 14.76 -8.70 -9.60
C SER A 73 15.18 -9.08 -8.17
N ASP A 74 14.54 -8.49 -7.17
CA ASP A 74 14.96 -8.58 -5.76
C ASP A 74 14.56 -9.88 -5.06
N ILE A 75 13.48 -10.56 -5.49
CA ILE A 75 13.04 -11.86 -4.93
C ILE A 75 14.21 -12.86 -4.90
N SER A 76 15.00 -12.90 -5.98
CA SER A 76 16.10 -13.85 -6.15
C SER A 76 17.25 -13.60 -5.14
N LEU A 77 17.59 -12.32 -4.91
CA LEU A 77 18.64 -11.89 -4.00
C LEU A 77 18.21 -12.12 -2.54
N ILE A 78 17.02 -11.66 -2.18
CA ILE A 78 16.50 -11.73 -0.80
C ILE A 78 16.35 -13.19 -0.36
N TYR A 79 15.84 -14.06 -1.25
CA TYR A 79 15.73 -15.49 -0.97
C TYR A 79 17.09 -16.13 -0.64
N HIS A 80 18.14 -15.76 -1.38
CA HIS A 80 19.47 -16.32 -1.17
C HIS A 80 20.13 -15.80 0.12
N VAL A 81 19.86 -14.55 0.51
CA VAL A 81 20.36 -13.96 1.77
C VAL A 81 19.65 -14.57 2.98
N ILE A 82 18.33 -14.78 2.91
CA ILE A 82 17.54 -15.28 4.03
C ILE A 82 17.81 -16.75 4.32
N ARG A 83 18.04 -17.59 3.29
CA ARG A 83 18.32 -19.03 3.47
C ARG A 83 19.59 -19.32 4.29
N GLY A 84 20.53 -18.36 4.38
CA GLY A 84 21.76 -18.49 5.17
C GLY A 84 21.66 -18.01 6.62
N GLN A 85 20.51 -17.49 7.06
CA GLN A 85 20.34 -16.91 8.40
C GLN A 85 19.71 -17.88 9.40
N GLY A 86 20.03 -17.73 10.69
CA GLY A 86 19.47 -18.56 11.77
C GLY A 86 18.07 -18.13 12.20
N THR A 87 17.20 -19.10 12.52
CA THR A 87 15.76 -18.91 12.85
C THR A 87 15.47 -17.88 13.94
N ILE A 88 16.31 -17.78 14.98
CA ILE A 88 16.17 -16.78 16.06
C ILE A 88 16.43 -15.36 15.55
N LYS A 89 17.38 -15.19 14.61
CA LYS A 89 17.64 -13.88 13.98
C LYS A 89 16.49 -13.47 13.07
N LEU A 90 15.89 -14.42 12.34
CA LEU A 90 14.70 -14.15 11.51
C LEU A 90 13.51 -13.62 12.33
N TYR A 91 13.33 -14.07 13.59
CA TYR A 91 12.25 -13.55 14.45
C TYR A 91 12.37 -12.06 14.75
N VAL A 92 13.56 -11.62 15.15
CA VAL A 92 13.81 -10.20 15.46
C VAL A 92 13.63 -9.37 14.19
N VAL A 93 14.11 -9.86 13.06
CA VAL A 93 13.92 -9.23 11.75
C VAL A 93 12.44 -9.10 11.39
N TYR A 94 11.62 -10.15 11.60
CA TYR A 94 10.18 -10.10 11.31
C TYR A 94 9.45 -9.00 12.11
N ASN A 95 9.69 -8.89 13.42
CA ASN A 95 9.04 -7.85 14.24
C ASN A 95 9.45 -6.44 13.81
N VAL A 96 10.71 -6.25 13.45
CA VAL A 96 11.21 -4.97 12.95
C VAL A 96 10.56 -4.65 11.60
N LEU A 97 10.50 -5.62 10.68
CA LEU A 97 9.84 -5.47 9.39
C LEU A 97 8.35 -5.15 9.53
N GLU A 98 7.66 -5.70 10.53
CA GLU A 98 6.25 -5.37 10.80
C GLU A 98 6.06 -3.92 11.25
N ILE A 99 6.97 -3.39 12.08
CA ILE A 99 6.95 -1.97 12.46
C ILE A 99 7.19 -1.10 11.22
N PHE A 100 8.12 -1.50 10.36
CA PHE A 100 8.37 -0.81 9.10
C PHE A 100 7.17 -0.87 8.15
N ASP A 101 6.46 -1.99 8.03
CA ASP A 101 5.25 -2.09 7.22
C ASP A 101 4.19 -1.09 7.68
N LYS A 102 3.91 -1.03 8.99
CA LYS A 102 2.95 -0.05 9.56
C LYS A 102 3.39 1.39 9.32
N LEU A 103 4.69 1.68 9.40
CA LEU A 103 5.25 3.00 9.08
C LEU A 103 5.09 3.34 7.60
N CYS A 104 5.40 2.38 6.71
CA CYS A 104 5.30 2.56 5.26
C CYS A 104 3.85 2.71 4.82
N GLN A 105 2.89 2.02 5.44
CA GLN A 105 1.46 2.20 5.19
C GLN A 105 1.01 3.64 5.52
N SER A 106 1.37 4.15 6.70
CA SER A 106 1.03 5.53 7.08
C SER A 106 1.70 6.55 6.17
N PHE A 107 2.97 6.33 5.83
CA PHE A 107 3.74 7.24 4.98
C PHE A 107 3.26 7.21 3.52
N GLY A 108 2.91 6.03 3.00
CA GLY A 108 2.43 5.85 1.64
C GLY A 108 1.11 6.56 1.36
N GLU A 109 0.20 6.60 2.35
CA GLU A 109 -1.05 7.37 2.27
C GLU A 109 -0.77 8.88 2.10
N ASP A 110 0.13 9.43 2.93
CA ASP A 110 0.54 10.84 2.86
C ASP A 110 1.20 11.17 1.50
N VAL A 111 2.08 10.30 1.01
CA VAL A 111 2.79 10.50 -0.25
C VAL A 111 1.85 10.46 -1.46
N LEU A 112 0.89 9.52 -1.49
CA LEU A 112 -0.14 9.48 -2.54
C LEU A 112 -1.03 10.72 -2.52
N GLN A 113 -1.40 11.20 -1.32
CA GLN A 113 -2.21 12.41 -1.20
C GLN A 113 -1.48 13.63 -1.76
N VAL A 114 -0.17 13.78 -1.48
CA VAL A 114 0.66 14.85 -2.05
C VAL A 114 0.75 14.72 -3.57
N LEU A 115 0.96 13.51 -4.09
CA LEU A 115 1.00 13.26 -5.52
C LEU A 115 -0.30 13.66 -6.22
N PHE A 116 -1.46 13.32 -5.65
CA PHE A 116 -2.78 13.70 -6.19
C PHE A 116 -3.02 15.20 -6.11
N ASN A 117 -2.62 15.86 -5.02
CA ASN A 117 -2.71 17.31 -4.90
C ASN A 117 -1.83 18.02 -5.95
N SER A 118 -0.63 17.50 -6.21
CA SER A 118 0.24 18.02 -7.27
C SER A 118 -0.32 17.75 -8.67
N ALA A 119 -0.98 16.61 -8.89
CA ALA A 119 -1.67 16.32 -10.14
C ALA A 119 -2.84 17.29 -10.41
N GLU A 120 -3.63 17.58 -9.37
CA GLU A 120 -4.72 18.56 -9.44
C GLU A 120 -4.17 19.97 -9.71
N GLY A 121 -3.10 20.37 -9.01
CA GLY A 121 -2.39 21.63 -9.21
C GLY A 121 -1.89 21.82 -10.64
N LEU A 122 -1.33 20.78 -11.26
CA LEU A 122 -0.88 20.82 -12.65
C LEU A 122 -2.06 20.99 -13.64
N SER A 123 -3.22 20.38 -13.33
CA SER A 123 -4.40 20.45 -14.19
C SER A 123 -5.09 21.83 -14.15
N ALA A 124 -5.08 22.50 -13.00
CA ALA A 124 -5.74 23.77 -12.77
C ALA A 124 -4.90 25.00 -13.16
N CYS A 125 -3.60 24.81 -13.47
CA CYS A 125 -2.66 25.91 -13.65
C CYS A 125 -2.78 26.63 -15.02
N SER A 126 -2.50 27.94 -15.01
CA SER A 126 -2.33 28.76 -16.21
C SER A 126 -0.97 28.52 -16.89
N THR A 127 -0.86 28.84 -18.18
CA THR A 127 0.26 28.46 -19.08
C THR A 127 1.63 29.02 -18.69
N ASP A 128 1.71 29.95 -17.73
CA ASP A 128 2.97 30.60 -17.37
C ASP A 128 3.77 29.83 -16.30
N ASN A 129 3.11 28.97 -15.49
CA ASN A 129 3.75 28.23 -14.38
C ASN A 129 3.77 26.70 -14.59
N VAL A 130 3.33 26.21 -15.76
CA VAL A 130 3.19 24.76 -16.03
C VAL A 130 4.50 23.98 -15.93
N THR A 131 5.65 24.58 -16.23
CA THR A 131 6.96 23.90 -16.11
C THR A 131 7.33 23.66 -14.65
N PHE A 132 7.07 24.63 -13.78
CA PHE A 132 7.33 24.52 -12.34
C PHE A 132 6.41 23.47 -11.69
N GLU A 133 5.11 23.53 -12.00
CA GLU A 133 4.13 22.56 -11.49
C GLU A 133 4.41 21.13 -12.01
N LEU A 134 4.87 20.99 -13.26
CA LEU A 134 5.26 19.70 -13.83
C LEU A 134 6.53 19.15 -13.15
N MET A 135 7.52 20.00 -12.87
CA MET A 135 8.71 19.60 -12.11
C MET A 135 8.35 19.17 -10.69
N ARG A 136 7.42 19.86 -10.03
CA ARG A 136 6.91 19.46 -8.71
C ARG A 136 6.24 18.09 -8.78
N PHE A 137 5.34 17.88 -9.76
CA PHE A 137 4.70 16.60 -9.98
C PHE A 137 5.69 15.46 -10.23
N ILE A 138 6.72 15.67 -11.07
CA ILE A 138 7.77 14.66 -11.33
C ILE A 138 8.57 14.34 -10.06
N LEU A 139 8.85 15.35 -9.23
CA LEU A 139 9.57 15.16 -7.97
C LEU A 139 8.73 14.36 -6.98
N ASP A 140 7.46 14.72 -6.81
CA ASP A 140 6.52 14.02 -5.93
C ASP A 140 6.30 12.57 -6.40
N GLU A 141 6.20 12.35 -7.71
CA GLU A 141 6.14 11.03 -8.33
C GLU A 141 7.41 10.20 -8.04
N ALA A 142 8.60 10.79 -8.15
CA ALA A 142 9.85 10.10 -7.82
C ALA A 142 9.92 9.71 -6.34
N ILE A 143 9.45 10.57 -5.43
CA ILE A 143 9.34 10.25 -4.00
C ILE A 143 8.36 9.10 -3.79
N ALA A 144 7.21 9.11 -4.47
CA ALA A 144 6.24 8.03 -4.41
C ALA A 144 6.84 6.71 -4.85
N VAL A 145 7.50 6.65 -6.01
CA VAL A 145 8.17 5.45 -6.51
C VAL A 145 9.14 4.89 -5.47
N VAL A 146 10.04 5.71 -4.93
CA VAL A 146 11.02 5.26 -3.92
C VAL A 146 10.33 4.75 -2.65
N ALA A 147 9.29 5.44 -2.17
CA ALA A 147 8.55 5.04 -0.99
C ALA A 147 7.85 3.67 -1.19
N PHE A 148 7.17 3.48 -2.32
CA PHE A 148 6.48 2.24 -2.65
C PHE A 148 7.44 1.08 -2.97
N ASP A 149 8.61 1.36 -3.54
CA ASP A 149 9.68 0.37 -3.72
C ASP A 149 10.21 -0.12 -2.37
N ILE A 150 10.47 0.78 -1.42
CA ILE A 150 10.89 0.41 -0.06
C ILE A 150 9.79 -0.41 0.63
N HIS A 151 8.52 0.01 0.54
CA HIS A 151 7.40 -0.73 1.13
C HIS A 151 7.27 -2.13 0.52
N SER A 152 7.39 -2.24 -0.81
CA SER A 152 7.37 -3.51 -1.53
C SER A 152 8.49 -4.45 -1.08
N PHE A 153 9.69 -3.91 -0.85
CA PHE A 153 10.82 -4.68 -0.30
C PHE A 153 10.54 -5.21 1.11
N VAL A 154 9.96 -4.38 1.99
CA VAL A 154 9.58 -4.77 3.35
C VAL A 154 8.55 -5.91 3.33
N LEU A 155 7.50 -5.78 2.52
CA LEU A 155 6.46 -6.80 2.35
C LEU A 155 7.04 -8.11 1.81
N LEU A 156 7.96 -8.02 0.85
CA LEU A 156 8.62 -9.19 0.27
C LEU A 156 9.52 -9.91 1.30
N ALA A 157 10.31 -9.15 2.06
CA ALA A 157 11.15 -9.70 3.13
C ALA A 157 10.30 -10.38 4.21
N GLN A 158 9.14 -9.79 4.55
CA GLN A 158 8.18 -10.36 5.49
C GLN A 158 7.57 -11.66 4.94
N ALA A 159 7.17 -11.69 3.67
CA ALA A 159 6.61 -12.87 3.01
C ALA A 159 7.61 -14.04 2.93
N ILE A 160 8.86 -13.78 2.56
CA ILE A 160 9.92 -14.80 2.50
C ILE A 160 10.27 -15.30 3.91
N THR A 161 10.35 -14.40 4.89
CA THR A 161 10.59 -14.76 6.30
C THR A 161 9.48 -15.67 6.80
N LEU A 162 8.22 -15.31 6.56
CA LEU A 162 7.06 -16.11 6.93
C LEU A 162 7.09 -17.48 6.23
N SER A 163 7.33 -17.51 4.91
CA SER A 163 7.44 -18.76 4.13
C SER A 163 8.54 -19.68 4.67
N THR A 164 9.69 -19.12 5.03
CA THR A 164 10.80 -19.87 5.65
C THR A 164 10.42 -20.41 7.02
N CYS A 165 9.71 -19.63 7.84
CA CYS A 165 9.19 -20.07 9.14
C CYS A 165 8.15 -21.18 9.00
N ILE A 166 7.32 -21.17 7.93
CA ILE A 166 6.31 -22.22 7.67
C ILE A 166 7.04 -23.53 7.37
N ILE A 167 8.07 -23.46 6.53
CA ILE A 167 8.86 -24.62 6.11
C ILE A 167 9.72 -25.20 7.25
N ALA A 168 10.06 -24.39 8.27
CA ALA A 168 10.92 -24.79 9.39
C ALA A 168 10.25 -25.69 10.48
N HIS A 169 8.98 -26.08 10.35
CA HIS A 169 8.23 -27.01 11.23
C HIS A 169 7.93 -26.50 12.68
N ASN A 170 7.05 -27.18 13.45
CA ASN A 170 5.66 -26.77 13.76
C ASN A 170 5.46 -25.76 14.92
N ASN A 171 6.45 -25.48 15.78
CA ASN A 171 6.21 -24.72 17.01
C ASN A 171 6.64 -23.25 16.92
N ALA A 172 7.59 -22.92 16.04
CA ALA A 172 8.07 -21.55 15.90
C ALA A 172 7.01 -20.68 15.20
N LEU A 173 6.45 -21.14 14.08
CA LEU A 173 5.44 -20.39 13.32
C LEU A 173 4.19 -20.05 14.14
N LEU A 174 3.65 -21.04 14.86
CA LEU A 174 2.43 -20.87 15.64
C LEU A 174 2.69 -19.95 16.85
N ALA A 175 3.86 -20.06 17.49
CA ALA A 175 4.27 -19.14 18.55
C ALA A 175 4.47 -17.70 18.02
N LEU A 176 4.98 -17.54 16.80
CA LEU A 176 5.14 -16.24 16.14
C LEU A 176 3.80 -15.57 15.85
N LEU A 177 2.88 -16.28 15.19
CA LEU A 177 1.54 -15.79 14.90
C LEU A 177 0.75 -15.51 16.18
N VAL A 178 0.82 -16.39 17.18
CA VAL A 178 0.12 -16.18 18.46
C VAL A 178 0.74 -15.03 19.24
N SER A 179 2.07 -14.88 19.28
CA SER A 179 2.72 -13.75 19.95
C SER A 179 2.39 -12.42 19.30
N ASN A 180 2.35 -12.39 17.96
CA ASN A 180 2.03 -11.17 17.23
C ASN A 180 0.55 -10.78 17.42
N ASN A 181 -0.37 -11.73 17.21
CA ASN A 181 -1.79 -11.51 17.51
C ASN A 181 -2.02 -11.15 18.98
N PHE A 182 -1.27 -11.71 19.93
CA PHE A 182 -1.39 -11.37 21.34
C PHE A 182 -0.85 -9.97 21.66
N ALA A 183 0.25 -9.54 21.03
CA ALA A 183 0.77 -8.17 21.16
C ALA A 183 -0.21 -7.15 20.57
N GLU A 184 -0.84 -7.48 19.45
CA GLU A 184 -1.86 -6.65 18.80
C GLU A 184 -3.16 -6.58 19.63
N ILE A 185 -3.66 -7.72 20.13
CA ILE A 185 -4.80 -7.77 21.03
C ILE A 185 -4.49 -7.00 22.32
N LYS A 186 -3.29 -7.15 22.88
CA LYS A 186 -2.85 -6.40 24.05
C LYS A 186 -2.83 -4.90 23.74
N SER A 187 -2.23 -4.48 22.62
CA SER A 187 -2.24 -3.08 22.19
C SER A 187 -3.66 -2.52 22.04
N ASN A 188 -4.58 -3.26 21.41
CA ASN A 188 -5.97 -2.85 21.22
C ASN A 188 -6.80 -2.85 22.51
N VAL A 189 -6.53 -3.77 23.44
CA VAL A 189 -7.18 -3.81 24.76
C VAL A 189 -6.66 -2.71 25.68
N PHE A 190 -5.38 -2.35 25.59
CA PHE A 190 -4.78 -1.25 26.35
C PHE A 190 -5.02 0.13 25.71
N LYS A 191 -5.19 0.21 24.38
CA LYS A 191 -5.90 1.31 23.68
C LYS A 191 -7.41 1.18 23.91
N ARG A 192 -7.82 0.94 25.16
CA ARG A 192 -9.20 1.13 25.59
C ARG A 192 -9.57 2.56 25.20
N VAL A 193 -10.43 2.64 24.19
CA VAL A 193 -11.12 3.82 23.67
C VAL A 193 -11.24 4.85 24.79
N SER A 194 -10.45 5.92 24.72
CA SER A 194 -10.63 7.06 25.61
C SER A 194 -12.10 7.46 25.49
N LYS A 195 -12.82 7.51 26.61
CA LYS A 195 -14.24 7.92 26.66
C LYS A 195 -14.51 9.24 25.92
N GLU A 196 -13.46 10.03 25.72
CA GLU A 196 -13.40 11.32 25.04
C GLU A 196 -13.72 11.21 23.53
N ASN A 197 -13.27 10.16 22.83
CA ASN A 197 -13.55 10.00 21.38
C ASN A 197 -14.97 9.52 21.09
N LEU A 198 -15.59 8.80 22.03
CA LEU A 198 -17.00 8.38 21.92
C LEU A 198 -17.97 9.54 22.14
N HIS A 199 -17.61 10.53 22.97
CA HIS A 199 -18.41 11.73 23.14
C HIS A 199 -18.42 12.61 21.88
N ASN A 200 -17.29 12.77 21.20
CA ASN A 200 -17.24 13.57 19.96
C ASN A 200 -18.02 12.96 18.78
N LEU A 201 -18.14 11.62 18.73
CA LEU A 201 -18.93 10.95 17.68
C LEU A 201 -20.45 11.02 17.92
N VAL A 202 -20.88 11.08 19.18
CA VAL A 202 -22.31 11.13 19.56
C VAL A 202 -22.85 12.57 19.60
N TYR A 203 -21.99 13.56 19.86
CA TYR A 203 -22.40 14.98 19.95
C TYR A 203 -22.33 15.75 18.62
N TYR A 204 -21.96 15.11 17.51
CA TYR A 204 -21.98 15.68 16.16
C TYR A 204 -23.15 15.15 15.32
N HIS A 205 -24.32 14.97 15.93
CA HIS A 205 -25.60 14.87 15.22
C HIS A 205 -26.63 15.82 15.84
#